data_AF-A0A662W9W7-F1
#
_entry.id   AF-A0A662W9W7-F1
#
_cell.length_a   1.000
_cell.length_b   1.000
_cell.length_c   1.000
_cell.angle_alpha   90.00
_cell.angle_beta   90.00
_cell.angle_gamma   90.00
#
_symmetry.space_group_name_H-M   'P 1'
#
loop_
_entity.id
_entity.type
_entity.pdbx_description
1 polymer ?
#
loop_
_entity_poly.entity_id
_entity_poly.type
_entity_poly.pdbx_seq_one_letter_code
_entity_poly.pdbx_strand_id
1 'polypeptide(L)'
;MLELNINYIIFFIVTFAVILFVERLEERVLNSGFFKSYTKEMEKVERELNEYYFYSVLAIALKDKEAYEGYQSLMSEKYWPFFFRKIMLNTSLYFLLLTPYMVFAHYALSDIIQNAFSWVLFLAIFYFTARLGFGFIKDAVDAWKEAKKAEKRLENLSEQC
;
A
#
# COMPACT_ATOMS: atom_id res chain seq x y z
N MET A 1 5.94 38.45 -9.10
CA MET A 1 5.65 37.01 -9.33
C MET A 1 6.01 36.21 -8.07
N LEU A 2 5.43 36.58 -6.90
CA LEU A 2 5.53 35.86 -5.63
C LEU A 2 4.64 36.56 -4.58
N GLU A 3 3.35 36.65 -4.84
CA GLU A 3 2.39 36.79 -3.75
C GLU A 3 1.72 35.43 -3.60
N LEU A 4 2.42 34.52 -2.91
CA LEU A 4 1.77 33.33 -2.38
C LEU A 4 0.81 33.84 -1.30
N ASN A 5 -0.44 34.07 -1.69
CA ASN A 5 -1.48 34.60 -0.83
C ASN A 5 -1.63 33.63 0.36
N ILE A 6 -1.53 34.14 1.60
CA ILE A 6 -1.50 33.34 2.85
C ILE A 6 -2.63 32.30 2.89
N ASN A 7 -3.78 32.62 2.27
CA ASN A 7 -4.91 31.72 2.11
C ASN A 7 -4.58 30.41 1.37
N TYR A 8 -3.75 30.45 0.31
CA TYR A 8 -3.30 29.23 -0.38
C TYR A 8 -2.41 28.38 0.53
N ILE A 9 -1.49 29.00 1.28
CA ILE A 9 -0.61 28.27 2.21
C ILE A 9 -1.44 27.55 3.27
N ILE A 10 -2.39 28.27 3.89
CA ILE A 10 -3.30 27.69 4.89
C ILE A 10 -4.11 26.55 4.27
N PHE A 11 -4.64 26.73 3.06
CA PHE A 11 -5.38 25.70 2.35
C PHE A 11 -4.56 24.44 2.09
N PHE A 12 -3.32 24.56 1.62
CA PHE A 12 -2.44 23.41 1.40
C PHE A 12 -2.15 22.66 2.71
N ILE A 13 -1.86 23.39 3.80
CA ILE A 13 -1.61 22.80 5.11
C ILE A 13 -2.85 22.06 5.63
N VAL A 14 -4.03 22.67 5.56
CA VAL A 14 -5.28 22.05 6.01
C VAL A 14 -5.62 20.84 5.14
N THR A 15 -5.48 20.95 3.82
CA THR A 15 -5.71 19.83 2.89
C THR A 15 -4.79 18.67 3.22
N PHE A 16 -3.52 18.93 3.47
CA PHE A 16 -2.56 17.90 3.85
C PHE A 16 -2.92 17.25 5.20
N ALA A 17 -3.33 18.05 6.19
CA ALA A 17 -3.79 17.53 7.47
C ALA A 17 -5.04 16.64 7.32
N VAL A 18 -5.97 17.00 6.44
CA VAL A 18 -7.17 16.20 6.15
C VAL A 18 -6.79 14.91 5.43
N ILE A 19 -5.87 14.95 4.47
CA ILE A 19 -5.34 13.75 3.80
C ILE A 19 -4.77 12.75 4.82
N LEU A 20 -3.92 13.22 5.74
CA LEU A 20 -3.36 12.38 6.82
C LEU A 20 -4.43 11.87 7.80
N PHE A 21 -5.47 12.67 8.04
CA PHE A 21 -6.58 12.24 8.90
C PHE A 21 -7.43 11.15 8.23
N VAL A 22 -7.73 11.31 6.94
CA VAL A 22 -8.45 10.32 6.13
C VAL A 22 -7.66 9.02 6.05
N GLU A 23 -6.34 9.08 5.92
CA GLU A 23 -5.47 7.90 5.97
C GLU A 23 -5.65 7.11 7.28
N ARG A 24 -5.60 7.78 8.44
CA ARG A 24 -5.81 7.11 9.73
C ARG A 24 -7.23 6.56 9.89
N LEU A 25 -8.22 7.23 9.32
CA LEU A 25 -9.58 6.72 9.30
C LEU A 25 -9.73 5.50 8.40
N GLU A 26 -9.10 5.50 7.23
CA GLU A 26 -9.05 4.36 6.30
C GLU A 26 -8.53 3.12 7.04
N GLU A 27 -7.37 3.23 7.70
CA GLU A 27 -6.80 2.11 8.48
C GLU A 27 -7.75 1.62 9.58
N ARG A 28 -8.42 2.54 10.28
CA ARG A 28 -9.40 2.19 11.32
C ARG A 28 -10.63 1.50 10.74
N VAL A 29 -11.11 1.94 9.58
CA VAL A 29 -12.28 1.36 8.91
C VAL A 29 -11.95 -0.01 8.33
N LEU A 30 -10.78 -0.20 7.74
CA LEU A 30 -10.30 -1.50 7.28
C LEU A 30 -10.19 -2.51 8.43
N ASN A 31 -9.74 -2.05 9.59
CA ASN A 31 -9.67 -2.87 10.81
C ASN A 31 -11.02 -3.01 11.54
N SER A 32 -12.07 -2.33 11.09
CA SER A 32 -13.39 -2.40 11.71
C SER A 32 -14.12 -3.69 11.36
N GLY A 33 -15.13 -4.05 12.16
CA GLY A 33 -15.92 -5.28 11.98
C GLY A 33 -16.56 -5.44 10.59
N PHE A 34 -16.77 -4.34 9.86
CA PHE A 34 -17.43 -4.33 8.56
C PHE A 34 -16.59 -5.00 7.46
N PHE A 35 -15.26 -4.84 7.52
CA PHE A 35 -14.33 -5.47 6.58
C PHE A 35 -13.67 -6.73 7.13
N LYS A 36 -14.10 -7.22 8.32
CA LYS A 36 -13.48 -8.37 8.99
C LYS A 36 -13.49 -9.66 8.15
N SER A 37 -14.52 -9.88 7.34
CA SER A 37 -14.57 -11.04 6.45
C SER A 37 -13.59 -10.89 5.29
N TYR A 38 -13.51 -9.71 4.70
CA TYR A 38 -12.61 -9.39 3.59
C TYR A 38 -11.14 -9.43 4.02
N THR A 39 -10.83 -8.86 5.19
CA THR A 39 -9.48 -8.89 5.77
C THR A 39 -9.05 -10.32 6.10
N LYS A 40 -9.95 -11.17 6.62
CA LYS A 40 -9.67 -12.60 6.79
C LYS A 40 -9.39 -13.35 5.49
N GLU A 41 -10.14 -13.06 4.42
CA GLU A 41 -9.85 -13.62 3.10
C GLU A 41 -8.48 -13.17 2.60
N MET A 42 -8.17 -11.89 2.75
CA MET A 42 -6.86 -11.33 2.39
C MET A 42 -5.72 -11.99 3.17
N GLU A 43 -5.86 -12.14 4.49
CA GLU A 43 -4.88 -12.83 5.35
C GLU A 43 -4.66 -14.28 4.92
N LYS A 44 -5.73 -14.98 4.50
CA LYS A 44 -5.60 -16.35 4.01
C LYS A 44 -4.77 -16.41 2.72
N VAL A 45 -5.05 -15.53 1.77
CA VAL A 45 -4.30 -15.46 0.50
C VAL A 45 -2.85 -15.04 0.74
N GLU A 46 -2.60 -14.12 1.66
CA GLU A 46 -1.25 -13.70 2.07
C GLU A 46 -0.46 -14.85 2.71
N ARG A 47 -1.12 -15.68 3.55
CA ARG A 47 -0.51 -16.90 4.08
C ARG A 47 -0.14 -17.88 2.97
N GLU A 48 -1.04 -18.15 2.03
CA GLU A 48 -0.78 -19.06 0.91
C GLU A 48 0.36 -18.55 0.01
N LEU A 49 0.45 -17.24 -0.22
CA LEU A 49 1.56 -16.63 -0.95
C LEU A 49 2.90 -16.81 -0.22
N ASN A 50 2.92 -16.63 1.09
CA ASN A 50 4.12 -16.86 1.91
C ASN A 50 4.55 -18.34 1.91
N GLU A 51 3.60 -19.27 1.91
CA GLU A 51 3.89 -20.70 1.77
C GLU A 51 4.54 -21.00 0.42
N TYR A 52 4.01 -20.48 -0.69
CA TYR A 52 4.63 -20.66 -2.00
C TYR A 52 6.01 -20.00 -2.12
N TYR A 53 6.19 -18.83 -1.51
CA TYR A 53 7.49 -18.20 -1.41
C TYR A 53 8.49 -19.12 -0.68
N PHE A 54 8.11 -19.65 0.48
CA PHE A 54 8.95 -20.58 1.23
C PHE A 54 9.31 -21.85 0.42
N TYR A 55 8.33 -22.47 -0.26
CA TYR A 55 8.59 -23.64 -1.10
C TYR A 55 9.44 -23.33 -2.33
N SER A 56 9.32 -22.14 -2.92
CA SER A 56 10.18 -21.72 -4.02
C SER A 56 11.65 -21.61 -3.59
N VAL A 57 11.91 -21.07 -2.38
CA VAL A 57 13.26 -21.00 -1.80
C VAL A 57 13.81 -22.39 -1.52
N LEU A 58 12.98 -23.31 -1.00
CA LEU A 58 13.37 -24.70 -0.76
C LEU A 58 13.71 -25.43 -2.08
N ALA A 59 12.92 -25.23 -3.12
CA ALA A 59 13.16 -25.81 -4.44
C ALA A 59 14.48 -25.33 -5.04
N ILE A 60 14.81 -24.04 -4.90
CA ILE A 60 16.13 -23.50 -5.26
C ILE A 60 17.24 -24.19 -4.47
N ALA A 61 17.08 -24.34 -3.15
CA ALA A 61 18.08 -24.98 -2.30
C ALA A 61 18.34 -26.45 -2.71
N LEU A 62 17.30 -27.15 -3.15
CA LEU A 62 17.37 -28.52 -3.67
C LEU A 62 17.82 -28.61 -5.14
N LYS A 63 18.08 -27.48 -5.81
CA LYS A 63 18.39 -27.38 -7.25
C LYS A 63 17.30 -27.95 -8.17
N ASP A 64 16.06 -27.99 -7.68
CA ASP A 64 14.89 -28.42 -8.45
C ASP A 64 14.26 -27.20 -9.15
N LYS A 65 14.66 -27.01 -10.41
CA LYS A 65 14.20 -25.88 -11.23
C LYS A 65 12.72 -26.00 -11.62
N GLU A 66 12.23 -27.22 -11.83
CA GLU A 66 10.85 -27.46 -12.26
C GLU A 66 9.88 -27.15 -11.11
N ALA A 67 10.22 -27.57 -9.90
CA ALA A 67 9.46 -27.19 -8.70
C ALA A 67 9.49 -25.68 -8.45
N TYR A 68 10.65 -25.03 -8.64
CA TYR A 68 10.77 -23.57 -8.48
C TYR A 68 9.86 -22.81 -9.45
N GLU A 69 9.91 -23.15 -10.75
CA GLU A 69 9.06 -22.53 -11.77
C GLU A 69 7.57 -22.78 -11.49
N GLY A 70 7.22 -23.99 -11.03
CA GLY A 70 5.87 -24.34 -10.60
C GLY A 70 5.35 -23.46 -9.46
N TYR A 71 6.11 -23.33 -8.37
CA TYR A 71 5.72 -22.49 -7.24
C TYR A 71 5.68 -21.00 -7.59
N GLN A 72 6.60 -20.53 -8.45
CA GLN A 72 6.60 -19.13 -8.89
C GLN A 72 5.38 -18.80 -9.77
N SER A 73 4.94 -19.76 -10.61
CA SER A 73 3.71 -19.64 -11.39
C SER A 73 2.48 -19.54 -10.51
N LEU A 74 2.34 -20.46 -9.53
CA LEU A 74 1.23 -20.46 -8.56
C LEU A 74 1.20 -19.19 -7.72
N MET A 75 2.37 -18.69 -7.33
CA MET A 75 2.50 -17.44 -6.61
C MET A 75 2.06 -16.25 -7.47
N SER A 76 2.51 -16.16 -8.72
CA SER A 76 2.13 -15.09 -9.67
C SER A 76 0.63 -15.06 -9.92
N GLU A 77 0.01 -16.23 -10.11
CA GLU A 77 -1.43 -16.38 -10.36
C GLU A 77 -2.27 -15.83 -9.21
N LYS A 78 -1.87 -16.06 -7.95
CA LYS A 78 -2.59 -15.54 -6.78
C LYS A 78 -2.21 -14.11 -6.42
N TYR A 79 -0.96 -13.71 -6.67
CA TYR A 79 -0.44 -12.41 -6.29
C TYR A 79 -1.14 -11.27 -7.05
N TRP A 80 -1.27 -11.39 -8.37
CA TRP A 80 -1.85 -10.33 -9.19
C TRP A 80 -3.29 -9.98 -8.79
N PRO A 81 -4.23 -10.94 -8.70
CA PRO A 81 -5.58 -10.67 -8.22
C PRO A 81 -5.61 -10.11 -6.80
N PHE A 82 -4.82 -10.67 -5.89
CA PHE A 82 -4.72 -10.20 -4.51
C PHE A 82 -4.30 -8.73 -4.45
N PHE A 83 -3.23 -8.40 -5.17
CA PHE A 83 -2.66 -7.08 -5.26
C PHE A 83 -3.65 -6.06 -5.81
N PHE A 84 -4.30 -6.34 -6.94
CA PHE A 84 -5.30 -5.45 -7.51
C PHE A 84 -6.51 -5.27 -6.60
N ARG A 85 -6.99 -6.35 -5.95
CA ARG A 85 -8.11 -6.27 -5.01
C ARG A 85 -7.76 -5.38 -3.82
N LYS A 86 -6.56 -5.52 -3.27
CA LYS A 86 -6.04 -4.69 -2.16
C LYS A 86 -5.92 -3.22 -2.56
N ILE A 87 -5.34 -2.92 -3.72
CA ILE A 87 -5.25 -1.54 -4.22
C ILE A 87 -6.62 -0.96 -4.48
N MET A 88 -7.51 -1.67 -5.19
CA MET A 88 -8.83 -1.17 -5.55
C MET A 88 -9.63 -0.81 -4.30
N LEU A 89 -9.60 -1.67 -3.28
CA LEU A 89 -10.31 -1.43 -2.03
C LEU A 89 -9.74 -0.25 -1.24
N ASN A 90 -8.41 -0.19 -1.06
CA ASN A 90 -7.78 0.93 -0.35
C ASN A 90 -7.99 2.26 -1.10
N THR A 91 -7.78 2.27 -2.42
CA THR A 91 -7.99 3.46 -3.26
C THR A 91 -9.44 3.93 -3.18
N SER A 92 -10.40 3.04 -3.39
CA SER A 92 -11.82 3.40 -3.37
C SER A 92 -12.27 3.89 -2.00
N LEU A 93 -11.84 3.23 -0.92
CA LEU A 93 -12.18 3.64 0.44
C LEU A 93 -11.56 5.01 0.78
N TYR A 94 -10.30 5.23 0.42
CA TYR A 94 -9.61 6.50 0.62
C TYR A 94 -10.32 7.66 -0.09
N PHE A 95 -10.65 7.52 -1.38
CA PHE A 95 -11.37 8.56 -2.13
C PHE A 95 -12.81 8.74 -1.63
N LEU A 96 -13.49 7.67 -1.23
CA LEU A 96 -14.83 7.75 -0.66
C LEU A 96 -14.84 8.55 0.65
N LEU A 97 -13.85 8.33 1.52
CA LEU A 97 -13.68 9.10 2.76
C LEU A 97 -13.26 10.55 2.51
N LEU A 98 -12.51 10.82 1.44
CA LEU A 98 -12.07 12.16 1.05
C LEU A 98 -13.16 12.97 0.33
N THR A 99 -14.14 12.31 -0.30
CA THR A 99 -15.19 12.95 -1.11
C THR A 99 -15.97 14.05 -0.36
N PRO A 100 -16.42 13.86 0.89
CA PRO A 100 -17.08 14.92 1.65
C PRO A 100 -16.22 16.17 1.79
N TYR A 101 -14.91 16.01 1.98
CA TYR A 101 -13.99 17.14 2.06
C TYR A 101 -13.79 17.82 0.70
N MET A 102 -13.67 17.06 -0.39
CA MET A 102 -13.55 17.63 -1.74
C MET A 102 -14.77 18.48 -2.11
N VAL A 103 -15.98 17.99 -1.79
CA VAL A 103 -17.24 18.71 -2.02
C VAL A 103 -17.32 19.94 -1.11
N PHE A 104 -16.97 19.81 0.16
CA PHE A 104 -16.93 20.94 1.10
C PHE A 104 -15.95 22.02 0.64
N ALA A 105 -14.74 21.63 0.22
CA ALA A 105 -13.74 22.56 -0.29
C ALA A 105 -14.22 23.27 -1.57
N HIS A 106 -14.96 22.57 -2.44
CA HIS A 106 -15.55 23.19 -3.61
C HIS A 106 -16.56 24.28 -3.23
N TYR A 107 -17.52 23.99 -2.35
CA TYR A 107 -18.58 24.95 -2.02
C TYR A 107 -18.15 26.06 -1.05
N ALA A 108 -17.26 25.79 -0.10
CA ALA A 108 -16.89 26.75 0.94
C ALA A 108 -15.70 27.63 0.55
N LEU A 109 -14.84 27.17 -0.38
CA LEU A 109 -13.58 27.83 -0.71
C LEU A 109 -13.48 28.24 -2.19
N SER A 110 -14.53 28.03 -3.01
CA SER A 110 -14.54 28.44 -4.43
C SER A 110 -14.24 29.92 -4.63
N ASP A 111 -14.66 30.76 -3.70
CA ASP A 111 -14.55 32.21 -3.81
C ASP A 111 -13.15 32.71 -3.44
N ILE A 112 -12.38 31.92 -2.70
CA ILE A 112 -11.05 32.26 -2.19
C ILE A 112 -9.96 31.57 -3.04
N ILE A 113 -10.21 30.33 -3.47
CA ILE A 113 -9.27 29.48 -4.19
C ILE A 113 -9.96 28.94 -5.43
N GLN A 114 -9.51 29.42 -6.59
CA GLN A 114 -9.99 28.91 -7.87
C GLN A 114 -9.61 27.42 -8.00
N ASN A 115 -10.59 26.62 -8.42
CA ASN A 115 -10.43 25.17 -8.61
C ASN A 115 -9.94 24.41 -7.36
N ALA A 116 -10.39 24.81 -6.16
CA ALA A 116 -10.06 24.13 -4.90
C ALA A 116 -10.25 22.59 -4.96
N PHE A 117 -11.34 22.14 -5.59
CA PHE A 117 -11.60 20.71 -5.83
C PHE A 117 -10.44 20.01 -6.55
N SER A 118 -9.99 20.56 -7.68
CA SER A 118 -8.93 19.99 -8.50
C SER A 118 -7.59 19.95 -7.76
N TRP A 119 -7.30 20.96 -6.94
CA TRP A 119 -6.11 20.99 -6.09
C TRP A 119 -6.13 19.90 -5.02
N VAL A 120 -7.25 19.73 -4.31
CA VAL A 120 -7.41 18.63 -3.33
C VAL A 120 -7.24 17.28 -4.02
N LEU A 121 -7.90 17.08 -5.16
CA LEU A 121 -7.80 15.84 -5.92
C LEU A 121 -6.36 15.55 -6.36
N PHE A 122 -5.66 16.56 -6.90
CA PHE A 122 -4.27 16.42 -7.33
C PHE A 122 -3.35 16.03 -6.16
N LEU A 123 -3.46 16.72 -5.02
CA LEU A 123 -2.68 16.40 -3.82
C LEU A 123 -2.99 15.00 -3.30
N ALA A 124 -4.26 14.60 -3.32
CA ALA A 124 -4.68 13.28 -2.87
C ALA A 124 -4.12 12.16 -3.75
N ILE A 125 -4.17 12.32 -5.08
CA ILE A 125 -3.59 11.36 -6.03
C ILE A 125 -2.08 11.30 -5.85
N PHE A 126 -1.42 12.46 -5.75
CA PHE A 126 0.03 12.53 -5.57
C PHE A 126 0.47 11.83 -4.28
N TYR A 127 -0.19 12.14 -3.17
CA TYR A 127 0.07 11.52 -1.87
C TYR A 127 -0.20 10.01 -1.89
N PHE A 128 -1.35 9.59 -2.42
CA PHE A 128 -1.71 8.17 -2.50
C PHE A 128 -0.71 7.36 -3.35
N THR A 129 -0.29 7.92 -4.49
CA THR A 129 0.71 7.30 -5.37
C THR A 129 2.06 7.22 -4.68
N ALA A 130 2.50 8.29 -4.00
CA ALA A 130 3.74 8.30 -3.24
C ALA A 130 3.71 7.28 -2.09
N ARG A 131 2.58 7.16 -1.38
CA ARG A 131 2.35 6.18 -0.30
C ARG A 131 2.45 4.75 -0.81
N LEU A 132 1.74 4.43 -1.90
CA LEU A 132 1.82 3.11 -2.52
C LEU A 132 3.25 2.78 -2.96
N GLY A 133 3.89 3.70 -3.69
CA GLY A 133 5.27 3.52 -4.15
C GLY A 133 6.27 3.35 -3.00
N PHE A 134 6.14 4.13 -1.93
CA PHE A 134 6.99 4.01 -0.75
C PHE A 134 6.76 2.69 -0.01
N GLY A 135 5.50 2.26 0.13
CA GLY A 135 5.16 0.96 0.71
C GLY A 135 5.83 -0.19 -0.05
N PHE A 136 5.74 -0.17 -1.38
CA PHE A 136 6.41 -1.15 -2.23
C PHE A 136 7.93 -1.19 -2.07
N ILE A 137 8.57 -0.03 -2.08
CA ILE A 137 10.03 0.05 -1.93
C ILE A 137 10.42 -0.49 -0.55
N LYS A 138 9.68 -0.13 0.49
CA LYS A 138 9.92 -0.59 1.85
C LYS A 138 9.79 -2.11 1.95
N ASP A 139 8.69 -2.68 1.43
CA ASP A 139 8.44 -4.12 1.46
C ASP A 139 9.54 -4.89 0.69
N ALA A 140 9.97 -4.38 -0.46
CA ALA A 140 11.07 -4.97 -1.23
C ALA A 140 12.41 -4.91 -0.47
N VAL A 141 12.71 -3.79 0.20
CA VAL A 141 13.92 -3.64 1.02
C VAL A 141 13.88 -4.57 2.24
N ASP A 142 12.73 -4.71 2.89
CA ASP A 142 12.59 -5.56 4.06
C ASP A 142 12.66 -7.05 3.68
N ALA A 143 12.07 -7.47 2.56
CA ALA A 143 12.25 -8.81 1.99
C ALA A 143 13.72 -9.10 1.67
N TRP A 144 14.46 -8.12 1.10
CA TRP A 144 15.89 -8.29 0.83
C TRP A 144 16.72 -8.44 2.11
N LYS A 145 16.41 -7.68 3.17
CA LYS A 145 17.06 -7.83 4.48
C LYS A 145 16.76 -9.19 5.10
N GLU A 146 15.53 -9.69 4.99
CA GLU A 146 15.16 -11.01 5.50
C GLU A 146 15.86 -12.13 4.75
N ALA A 147 15.92 -12.06 3.43
CA ALA A 147 16.68 -13.00 2.61
C ALA A 147 18.17 -13.05 3.03
N LYS A 148 18.80 -11.88 3.21
CA LYS A 148 20.20 -11.79 3.64
C LYS A 148 20.43 -12.31 5.07
N LYS A 149 19.43 -12.18 5.96
CA LYS A 149 19.47 -12.78 7.30
C LYS A 149 19.30 -14.30 7.26
N ALA A 150 18.45 -14.81 6.37
CA ALA A 150 18.25 -16.24 6.17
C ALA A 150 19.51 -16.91 5.61
N GLU A 151 20.17 -16.28 4.64
CA GLU A 151 21.45 -16.73 4.07
C GLU A 151 22.52 -16.87 5.15
N LYS A 152 22.73 -15.83 5.98
CA LYS A 152 23.67 -15.89 7.11
C LYS A 152 23.34 -16.98 8.15
N ARG A 153 22.05 -17.26 8.38
CA ARG A 153 21.64 -18.34 9.30
C ARG A 153 21.96 -19.72 8.72
N LEU A 154 21.80 -19.90 7.42
CA LEU A 154 22.14 -21.16 6.73
C LEU A 154 23.65 -21.40 6.72
N GLU A 155 24.47 -20.37 6.47
CA GLU A 155 25.93 -20.48 6.58
C GLU A 155 26.37 -20.93 7.98
N ASN A 156 25.84 -20.29 9.03
CA ASN A 156 26.15 -20.66 10.41
C ASN A 156 25.69 -22.09 10.79
N LEU A 157 24.61 -22.59 10.19
CA LEU A 157 24.14 -23.97 10.40
C LEU A 157 25.01 -24.99 9.65
N SER A 158 25.56 -24.61 8.49
CA SER A 158 26.46 -25.46 7.70
C SER A 158 27.85 -25.58 8.32
N GLU A 159 28.32 -24.59 9.09
CA GLU A 159 29.57 -24.68 9.85
C GLU A 159 29.45 -25.50 11.15
N GLN A 160 28.22 -25.78 11.61
CA GLN A 160 27.95 -26.55 12.83
C GLN A 160 27.72 -28.05 12.57
N CYS A 161 27.66 -28.49 11.31
CA CYS A 161 27.39 -29.87 10.90
C CYS A 161 28.63 -30.50 10.25
#